data_AF-A0A1X7ULI5-F1
#
_entry.id   AF-A0A1X7ULI5-F1
#
_cell.length_a   1.000
_cell.length_b   1.000
_cell.length_c   1.000
_cell.angle_alpha   90.00
_cell.angle_beta   90.00
_cell.angle_gamma   90.00
#
_symmetry.space_group_name_H-M   'P 1'
#
loop_
_entity.id
_entity.type
_entity.pdbx_description
1 polymer ?
#
loop_
_entity_poly.entity_id
_entity_poly.type
_entity_poly.pdbx_seq_one_letter_code
_entity_poly.pdbx_strand_id
1 'polypeptide(L)'
;MQVSVFVSVNYNREASEEDIIAYVQDNVDIYSLNYGENVQWQRSTIDNGYHHDIDHATNRNVSRPPKMISDVRALLYFTVPACTAEGEHRWIAKLDGKQTNDDTPLTITVKSFHVSKGDLILANKKDTSIHCNLMYVLKYNDDVLPDAQKLVKLVEYKGMKFFGSGGNSWVSMSKSTKGHKLGVFVEYGVTSNIKIANSGDQHLPDQMEKHDLGENSGVYNKVVCSCLDNTLEFDPYYIKEAWNEGILMVQVRDWSVRLYRQFYGDYRWYDYDYLMNDFVIEDTFGCRMKVGINWDVGDYWGFWAVSSVTVVYP
;
A
#
# COMPACT_ATOMS: atom_id res chain seq x y z
N MET A 1 -7.38 10.61 -1.43
CA MET A 1 -8.68 9.92 -1.33
C MET A 1 -9.36 9.95 -2.70
N GLN A 2 -9.87 8.82 -3.17
CA GLN A 2 -10.73 8.75 -4.35
C GLN A 2 -12.15 8.47 -3.88
N VAL A 3 -13.13 9.20 -4.41
CA VAL A 3 -14.55 8.99 -4.13
C VAL A 3 -15.20 8.45 -5.40
N SER A 4 -15.97 7.38 -5.24
CA SER A 4 -16.80 6.79 -6.28
C SER A 4 -18.19 7.42 -6.24
N VAL A 5 -18.65 7.96 -7.38
CA VAL A 5 -19.95 8.62 -7.53
C VAL A 5 -20.72 7.97 -8.67
N PHE A 6 -22.01 7.67 -8.43
CA PHE A 6 -22.92 7.15 -9.45
C PHE A 6 -23.89 8.25 -9.90
N VAL A 7 -23.77 8.67 -11.16
CA VAL A 7 -24.76 9.56 -11.77
C VAL A 7 -25.85 8.69 -12.39
N SER A 8 -27.08 8.86 -11.90
CA SER A 8 -28.24 8.15 -12.43
C SER A 8 -28.96 9.04 -13.44
N VAL A 9 -29.15 8.53 -14.66
CA VAL A 9 -29.91 9.23 -15.71
C VAL A 9 -31.15 8.45 -16.08
N ASN A 10 -32.26 9.18 -16.20
CA ASN A 10 -33.47 8.65 -16.81
C ASN A 10 -33.27 8.63 -18.32
N TYR A 11 -33.52 7.48 -18.97
CA TYR A 11 -33.43 7.36 -20.41
C TYR A 11 -34.70 6.74 -21.00
N ASN A 12 -35.00 7.11 -22.25
CA ASN A 12 -36.17 6.69 -23.02
C ASN A 12 -35.91 5.44 -23.89
N ARG A 13 -34.77 4.75 -23.71
CA ARG A 13 -34.32 3.56 -24.47
C ARG A 13 -33.96 3.80 -25.93
N GLU A 14 -33.65 5.03 -26.33
CA GLU A 14 -33.22 5.36 -27.70
C GLU A 14 -31.74 5.03 -27.99
N ALA A 15 -30.95 4.79 -26.95
CA ALA A 15 -29.54 4.39 -27.04
C ALA A 15 -29.26 3.16 -26.16
N SER A 16 -28.14 2.47 -26.43
CA SER A 16 -27.70 1.37 -25.57
C SER A 16 -27.25 1.88 -24.20
N GLU A 17 -27.30 1.01 -23.18
CA GLU A 17 -26.82 1.36 -21.83
C GLU A 17 -25.34 1.75 -21.85
N GLU A 18 -24.52 1.07 -22.66
CA GLU A 18 -23.09 1.36 -22.83
C GLU A 18 -22.85 2.76 -23.43
N ASP A 19 -23.61 3.13 -24.47
CA ASP A 19 -23.53 4.47 -25.08
C ASP A 19 -23.94 5.56 -24.08
N ILE A 20 -24.96 5.30 -23.26
CA ILE A 20 -25.42 6.23 -22.23
C ILE A 20 -24.35 6.38 -21.14
N ILE A 21 -23.75 5.28 -20.68
CA ILE A 21 -22.69 5.33 -19.67
C ILE A 21 -21.50 6.14 -20.21
N ALA A 22 -21.03 5.84 -21.43
CA ALA A 22 -19.92 6.56 -22.05
C ALA A 22 -20.23 8.06 -22.18
N TYR A 23 -21.43 8.39 -22.68
CA TYR A 23 -21.86 9.78 -22.80
C TYR A 23 -21.87 10.52 -21.46
N VAL A 24 -22.47 9.93 -20.42
CA VAL A 24 -22.49 10.53 -19.08
C VAL A 24 -21.07 10.69 -18.55
N GLN A 25 -20.24 9.65 -18.69
CA GLN A 25 -18.84 9.67 -18.22
C GLN A 25 -17.99 10.74 -18.90
N ASP A 26 -18.28 11.08 -20.16
CA ASP A 26 -17.56 12.12 -20.89
C ASP A 26 -18.08 13.53 -20.56
N ASN A 27 -19.39 13.70 -20.38
CA ASN A 27 -20.05 15.02 -20.40
C ASN A 27 -20.54 15.55 -19.05
N VAL A 28 -20.62 14.75 -17.99
CA VAL A 28 -21.18 15.21 -16.71
C VAL A 28 -20.20 16.02 -15.87
N ASP A 29 -20.60 17.21 -15.46
CA ASP A 29 -19.82 18.02 -14.52
C ASP A 29 -20.29 17.81 -13.08
N ILE A 30 -19.34 17.67 -12.15
CA ILE A 30 -19.62 17.65 -10.70
C ILE A 30 -19.01 18.90 -10.06
N TYR A 31 -19.83 19.67 -9.33
CA TYR A 31 -19.40 20.90 -8.66
C TYR A 31 -19.60 20.80 -7.14
N SER A 32 -18.78 21.53 -6.39
CA SER A 32 -19.00 21.75 -4.96
C SER A 32 -19.81 23.02 -4.70
N LEU A 33 -21.00 22.89 -4.12
CA LEU A 33 -21.82 24.02 -3.66
C LEU A 33 -21.09 24.91 -2.65
N ASN A 34 -20.15 24.36 -1.87
CA ASN A 34 -19.39 25.11 -0.87
C ASN A 34 -18.49 26.19 -1.49
N TYR A 35 -18.02 25.97 -2.72
CA TYR A 35 -17.05 26.85 -3.40
C TYR A 35 -17.60 27.40 -4.73
N GLY A 36 -18.85 27.08 -5.08
CA GLY A 36 -19.50 27.42 -6.35
C GLY A 36 -19.00 26.57 -7.53
N GLU A 37 -19.46 26.90 -8.74
CA GLU A 37 -19.06 26.19 -9.99
C GLU A 37 -17.55 26.30 -10.31
N ASN A 38 -16.80 27.12 -9.56
CA ASN A 38 -15.38 27.40 -9.80
C ASN A 38 -14.40 26.32 -9.31
N VAL A 39 -14.86 25.36 -8.50
CA VAL A 39 -14.02 24.23 -8.05
C VAL A 39 -14.53 22.95 -8.70
N GLN A 40 -13.89 22.58 -9.81
CA GLN A 40 -14.06 21.29 -10.46
C GLN A 40 -13.09 20.29 -9.83
N TRP A 41 -13.61 19.19 -9.30
CA TRP A 41 -12.77 18.11 -8.79
C TRP A 41 -12.20 17.30 -9.96
N GLN A 42 -10.93 16.92 -9.86
CA GLN A 42 -10.28 16.16 -10.90
C GLN A 42 -10.94 14.78 -11.05
N ARG A 43 -11.54 14.54 -12.22
CA ARG A 43 -12.05 13.22 -12.62
C ARG A 43 -10.88 12.27 -12.80
N SER A 44 -10.96 11.09 -12.20
CA SER A 44 -10.10 9.96 -12.50
C SER A 44 -10.85 8.98 -13.40
N THR A 45 -10.25 8.59 -14.52
CA THR A 45 -10.76 7.53 -15.40
C THR A 45 -10.25 6.15 -14.99
N ILE A 46 -9.35 6.10 -14.00
CA ILE A 46 -8.71 4.88 -13.53
C ILE A 46 -9.11 4.69 -12.07
N ASP A 47 -9.71 3.53 -11.78
CA ASP A 47 -9.89 3.04 -10.42
C ASP A 47 -8.50 2.90 -9.79
N ASN A 48 -8.32 3.43 -8.58
CA ASN A 48 -7.07 3.26 -7.86
C ASN A 48 -6.83 1.81 -7.36
N GLY A 49 -7.77 0.90 -7.61
CA GLY A 49 -7.63 -0.53 -7.36
C GLY A 49 -7.92 -0.93 -5.92
N TYR A 50 -8.58 -0.05 -5.15
CA TYR A 50 -8.99 -0.31 -3.78
C TYR A 50 -10.47 -0.63 -3.68
N HIS A 51 -10.85 -1.41 -2.67
CA HIS A 51 -12.25 -1.70 -2.38
C HIS A 51 -12.99 -0.39 -2.03
N HIS A 52 -13.75 0.14 -2.98
CA HIS A 52 -14.71 1.22 -2.70
C HIS A 52 -15.90 0.62 -1.94
N ASP A 53 -16.70 1.44 -1.24
CA ASP A 53 -17.91 1.01 -0.53
C ASP A 53 -18.89 0.16 -1.38
N ILE A 54 -18.72 0.14 -2.70
CA ILE A 54 -19.46 -0.70 -3.66
C ILE A 54 -19.27 -2.21 -3.42
N ASP A 55 -18.13 -2.63 -2.86
CA ASP A 55 -17.89 -4.03 -2.52
C ASP A 55 -18.61 -4.45 -1.23
N HIS A 56 -18.97 -3.47 -0.38
CA HIS A 56 -19.83 -3.66 0.80
C HIS A 56 -21.31 -3.37 0.51
N ALA A 57 -21.62 -2.63 -0.56
CA ALA A 57 -22.98 -2.27 -0.96
C ALA A 57 -23.73 -3.40 -1.69
N THR A 58 -23.50 -4.65 -1.29
CA THR A 58 -24.56 -5.66 -1.36
C THR A 58 -25.68 -5.30 -0.39
N ASN A 59 -26.44 -4.25 -0.71
CA ASN A 59 -27.87 -4.19 -0.46
C ASN A 59 -28.56 -5.28 -1.33
N ARG A 60 -28.14 -6.53 -1.16
CA ARG A 60 -28.91 -7.70 -1.55
C ARG A 60 -29.94 -7.94 -0.47
N ASN A 61 -30.87 -6.99 -0.29
CA ASN A 61 -32.11 -7.28 0.41
C ASN A 61 -33.27 -6.38 -0.04
N VAL A 62 -34.22 -7.09 -0.66
CA VAL A 62 -35.67 -6.89 -0.71
C VAL A 62 -36.24 -5.81 -1.64
N SER A 63 -36.51 -6.26 -2.87
CA SER A 63 -37.76 -6.06 -3.63
C SER A 63 -38.52 -4.74 -3.43
N ARG A 64 -37.93 -3.61 -3.81
CA ARG A 64 -38.74 -2.49 -4.29
C ARG A 64 -38.89 -2.64 -5.80
N PRO A 65 -40.12 -2.66 -6.36
CA PRO A 65 -40.28 -2.61 -7.80
C PRO A 65 -39.53 -1.36 -8.29
N PRO A 66 -38.78 -1.45 -9.40
CA PRO A 66 -38.14 -0.27 -9.96
C PRO A 66 -39.23 0.78 -10.16
N LYS A 67 -38.96 2.03 -9.74
CA LYS A 67 -39.76 3.15 -10.29
C LYS A 67 -39.72 2.99 -11.82
N MET A 68 -40.84 3.27 -12.48
CA MET A 68 -41.10 3.03 -13.92
C MET A 68 -40.12 3.69 -14.92
N ILE A 69 -39.02 4.25 -14.44
CA ILE A 69 -37.96 4.90 -15.18
C ILE A 69 -36.74 3.99 -15.06
N SER A 70 -36.28 3.45 -16.18
CA SER A 70 -35.04 2.68 -16.20
C SER A 70 -33.91 3.69 -15.93
N ASP A 71 -33.29 3.62 -14.76
CA ASP A 71 -32.16 4.46 -14.38
C ASP A 71 -30.86 3.77 -14.84
N VAL A 72 -30.12 4.37 -15.78
CA VAL A 72 -28.73 3.95 -16.06
C VAL A 72 -27.82 4.65 -15.07
N ARG A 73 -26.92 3.88 -14.43
CA ARG A 73 -25.95 4.40 -13.48
C ARG A 73 -24.56 4.43 -14.12
N ALA A 74 -24.05 5.63 -14.36
CA ALA A 74 -22.69 5.84 -14.81
C ALA A 74 -21.76 6.05 -13.61
N LEU A 75 -20.73 5.21 -13.51
CA LEU A 75 -19.73 5.28 -12.45
C LEU A 75 -18.65 6.31 -12.79
N LEU A 76 -18.31 7.16 -11.83
CA LEU A 76 -17.24 8.16 -11.91
C LEU A 76 -16.36 8.09 -10.67
N TYR A 77 -15.07 8.38 -10.84
CA TYR A 77 -14.13 8.51 -9.74
C TYR A 77 -13.64 9.94 -9.66
N PHE A 78 -13.63 10.51 -8.45
CA PHE A 78 -13.12 11.86 -8.20
C PHE A 78 -12.01 11.80 -7.17
N THR A 79 -10.89 12.47 -7.47
CA THR A 79 -9.81 12.61 -6.49
C THR A 79 -10.09 13.83 -5.63
N VAL A 80 -10.29 13.59 -4.34
CA VAL A 80 -10.34 14.66 -3.35
C VAL A 80 -8.90 14.85 -2.84
N PRO A 81 -8.31 16.05 -2.98
CA PRO A 81 -7.00 16.37 -2.42
C PRO A 81 -7.02 16.04 -0.93
N ALA A 82 -6.19 15.08 -0.54
CA ALA A 82 -6.09 14.70 0.84
C ALA A 82 -5.64 15.92 1.66
N CYS A 83 -6.29 16.15 2.81
CA CYS A 83 -5.82 17.01 3.90
C CYS A 83 -5.88 18.53 3.69
N THR A 84 -5.90 19.06 2.46
CA THR A 84 -6.14 20.50 2.20
C THR A 84 -7.63 20.85 2.07
N ALA A 85 -8.48 19.85 1.88
CA ALA A 85 -9.93 19.98 1.71
C ALA A 85 -10.69 19.46 2.93
N GLU A 86 -10.20 19.64 4.17
CA GLU A 86 -10.96 19.23 5.36
C GLU A 86 -12.31 19.95 5.44
N GLY A 87 -13.37 19.22 5.80
CA GLY A 87 -14.71 19.76 5.96
C GLY A 87 -15.79 19.03 5.16
N GLU A 88 -16.98 19.62 5.14
CA GLU A 88 -18.13 19.11 4.40
C GLU A 88 -18.17 19.70 3.00
N HIS A 89 -18.25 18.82 1.99
CA HIS A 89 -18.36 19.16 0.58
C HIS A 89 -19.70 18.67 0.03
N ARG A 90 -20.52 19.58 -0.44
CA ARG A 90 -21.87 19.33 -0.96
C ARG A 90 -21.81 19.36 -2.48
N TRP A 91 -21.92 18.21 -3.12
CA TRP A 91 -21.75 18.06 -4.56
C TRP A 91 -23.09 17.99 -5.30
N ILE A 92 -23.12 18.58 -6.49
CA ILE A 92 -24.22 18.46 -7.46
C ILE A 92 -23.68 18.04 -8.83
N ALA A 93 -24.48 17.31 -9.58
CA ALA A 93 -24.16 16.89 -10.94
C ALA A 93 -24.92 17.75 -11.95
N LYS A 94 -24.27 18.11 -13.06
CA LYS A 94 -24.85 18.83 -14.19
C LYS A 94 -24.56 18.07 -15.48
N LEU A 95 -25.61 17.84 -16.26
CA LEU A 95 -25.53 17.20 -17.58
C LEU A 95 -26.52 17.90 -18.51
N ASP A 96 -26.06 18.36 -19.67
CA ASP A 96 -26.87 19.04 -20.68
C ASP A 96 -27.74 20.18 -20.16
N GLY A 97 -27.17 21.03 -19.30
CA GLY A 97 -27.86 22.17 -18.71
C GLY A 97 -28.92 21.82 -17.67
N LYS A 98 -29.10 20.54 -17.34
CA LYS A 98 -29.88 20.08 -16.19
C LYS A 98 -28.96 19.78 -15.02
N GLN A 99 -29.44 19.97 -13.79
CA GLN A 99 -28.68 19.65 -12.58
C GLN A 99 -29.51 18.89 -11.54
N THR A 100 -28.81 18.17 -10.65
CA THR A 100 -29.40 17.62 -9.43
C THR A 100 -29.81 18.74 -8.47
N ASN A 101 -30.80 18.49 -7.61
CA ASN A 101 -31.35 19.50 -6.70
C ASN A 101 -30.31 19.96 -5.64
N ASP A 102 -30.12 21.28 -5.52
CA ASP A 102 -29.23 21.94 -4.57
C ASP A 102 -29.65 21.74 -3.09
N ASP A 103 -30.94 21.45 -2.85
CA ASP A 103 -31.47 21.13 -1.53
C ASP A 103 -31.16 19.70 -1.08
N THR A 104 -30.81 18.81 -2.02
CA THR A 104 -30.46 17.41 -1.75
C THR A 104 -29.15 17.01 -2.43
N PRO A 105 -28.03 17.68 -2.09
CA PRO A 105 -26.74 17.38 -2.70
C PRO A 105 -26.15 16.08 -2.14
N LEU A 106 -25.19 15.52 -2.88
CA LEU A 106 -24.31 14.49 -2.33
C LEU A 106 -23.34 15.14 -1.34
N THR A 107 -23.44 14.79 -0.06
CA THR A 107 -22.52 15.32 0.95
C THR A 107 -21.34 14.37 1.15
N ILE A 108 -20.12 14.89 0.99
CA ILE A 108 -18.85 14.21 1.25
C ILE A 108 -18.16 14.94 2.39
N THR A 109 -17.96 14.24 3.50
CA THR A 109 -17.21 14.78 4.64
C THR A 109 -15.78 14.29 4.59
N VAL A 110 -14.83 15.21 4.43
CA VAL A 110 -13.40 14.93 4.48
C VAL A 110 -12.91 15.27 5.87
N LYS A 111 -12.34 14.29 6.57
CA LYS A 111 -11.73 14.49 7.89
C LYS A 111 -10.21 14.53 7.76
N SER A 112 -9.56 15.30 8.63
CA SER A 112 -8.11 15.23 8.79
C SER A 112 -7.69 13.81 9.14
N PHE A 113 -6.66 13.32 8.43
CA PHE A 113 -6.04 12.05 8.72
C PHE A 113 -4.99 12.23 9.84
N HIS A 114 -5.18 11.51 10.94
CA HIS A 114 -4.25 11.50 12.06
C HIS A 114 -3.98 10.08 12.52
N VAL A 115 -2.70 9.75 12.60
CA VAL A 115 -2.22 8.47 13.13
C VAL A 115 -0.94 8.70 13.92
N SER A 116 -0.78 7.95 14.99
CA SER A 116 0.35 7.99 15.90
C SER A 116 1.04 6.63 15.98
N LYS A 117 2.19 6.57 16.65
CA LYS A 117 2.92 5.32 16.87
C LYS A 117 2.04 4.23 17.52
N GLY A 118 1.18 4.61 18.46
CA GLY A 118 0.33 3.66 19.20
C GLY A 118 -0.78 3.05 18.34
N ASP A 119 -1.01 3.62 17.17
CA ASP A 119 -2.09 3.23 16.27
C ASP A 119 -1.65 2.17 15.25
N LEU A 120 -0.35 1.87 15.18
CA LEU A 120 0.21 0.87 14.29
C LEU A 120 0.90 -0.24 15.08
N ILE A 121 0.81 -1.46 14.55
CA ILE A 121 1.46 -2.64 15.12
C ILE A 121 2.16 -3.49 14.06
N LEU A 122 3.18 -4.21 14.50
CA LEU A 122 3.79 -5.31 13.77
C LEU A 122 3.26 -6.62 14.35
N ALA A 123 2.23 -7.17 13.72
CA ALA A 123 1.63 -8.43 14.13
C ALA A 123 2.42 -9.60 13.53
N ASN A 124 2.91 -10.51 14.38
CA ASN A 124 3.51 -11.75 13.90
C ASN A 124 2.42 -12.66 13.32
N LYS A 125 2.58 -13.08 12.07
CA LYS A 125 1.77 -14.11 11.44
C LYS A 125 2.43 -15.46 11.69
N LYS A 126 1.73 -16.29 12.46
CA LYS A 126 2.14 -17.65 12.78
C LYS A 126 2.00 -18.55 11.55
N ASP A 127 2.96 -18.49 10.64
CA ASP A 127 3.33 -19.68 9.88
C ASP A 127 4.40 -20.43 10.69
N THR A 128 3.96 -21.28 11.61
CA THR A 128 4.86 -22.03 12.50
C THR A 128 5.62 -23.14 11.77
N SER A 129 5.36 -23.35 10.47
CA SER A 129 5.96 -24.43 9.71
C SER A 129 7.38 -24.12 9.24
N ILE A 130 7.77 -22.84 9.22
CA ILE A 130 9.04 -22.41 8.63
C ILE A 130 10.04 -22.05 9.72
N HIS A 131 11.07 -22.89 9.84
CA HIS A 131 12.16 -22.64 10.75
C HIS A 131 12.94 -21.38 10.31
N CYS A 132 13.51 -20.65 11.29
CA CYS A 132 14.37 -19.47 11.13
C CYS A 132 13.80 -18.24 10.38
N ASN A 133 12.57 -18.28 9.85
CA ASN A 133 11.90 -17.10 9.28
C ASN A 133 10.62 -16.77 10.03
N LEU A 134 10.32 -15.49 10.19
CA LEU A 134 9.06 -15.01 10.74
C LEU A 134 8.39 -14.06 9.77
N MET A 135 7.07 -14.20 9.66
CA MET A 135 6.22 -13.31 8.88
C MET A 135 5.61 -12.27 9.81
N TYR A 136 5.66 -11.00 9.40
CA TYR A 136 5.06 -9.88 10.10
C TYR A 136 4.13 -9.11 9.17
N VAL A 137 3.09 -8.53 9.75
CA VAL A 137 2.20 -7.58 9.08
C VAL A 137 2.27 -6.26 9.83
N LEU A 138 2.69 -5.22 9.12
CA LEU A 138 2.51 -3.85 9.58
C LEU A 138 1.10 -3.40 9.24
N LYS A 139 0.29 -3.14 10.26
CA LYS A 139 -1.11 -2.73 10.11
C LYS A 139 -1.53 -1.73 11.19
N TYR A 140 -2.68 -1.10 10.98
CA TYR A 140 -3.34 -0.36 12.05
C TYR A 140 -3.79 -1.32 13.17
N ASN A 141 -3.82 -0.81 14.40
CA ASN A 141 -4.49 -1.49 15.51
C ASN A 141 -5.99 -1.60 15.23
N ASP A 142 -6.60 -2.62 15.83
CA ASP A 142 -8.05 -2.78 15.84
C ASP A 142 -8.70 -1.51 16.41
N ASP A 143 -9.84 -1.11 15.85
CA ASP A 143 -10.65 0.06 16.24
C ASP A 143 -10.02 1.47 16.01
N VAL A 144 -8.79 1.58 15.50
CA VAL A 144 -8.20 2.90 15.18
C VAL A 144 -8.85 3.51 13.94
N LEU A 145 -8.96 2.72 12.87
CA LEU A 145 -9.52 3.13 11.58
C LEU A 145 -10.50 2.05 11.12
N PRO A 146 -11.43 2.39 10.20
CA PRO A 146 -12.36 1.40 9.65
C PRO A 146 -11.61 0.25 8.96
N ASP A 147 -12.17 -0.96 8.98
CA ASP A 147 -11.58 -2.15 8.35
C ASP A 147 -11.22 -1.95 6.87
N ALA A 148 -11.90 -1.04 6.16
CA ALA A 148 -11.59 -0.71 4.76
C ALA A 148 -10.27 0.08 4.59
N GLN A 149 -9.79 0.74 5.65
CA GLN A 149 -8.57 1.54 5.64
C GLN A 149 -7.37 0.69 6.07
N LYS A 150 -6.54 0.26 5.12
CA LYS A 150 -5.38 -0.61 5.39
C LYS A 150 -4.11 -0.08 4.77
N LEU A 151 -2.98 -0.34 5.40
CA LEU A 151 -1.66 -0.07 4.81
C LEU A 151 -1.44 -1.02 3.64
N VAL A 152 -1.16 -0.50 2.44
CA VAL A 152 -1.11 -1.32 1.23
C VAL A 152 0.23 -1.24 0.51
N LYS A 153 0.93 -0.12 0.62
CA LYS A 153 2.09 0.11 -0.23
C LYS A 153 3.19 0.89 0.47
N LEU A 154 4.42 0.45 0.23
CA LEU A 154 5.61 1.26 0.46
C LEU A 154 5.85 2.13 -0.78
N VAL A 155 5.89 3.46 -0.61
CA VAL A 155 6.05 4.43 -1.71
C VAL A 155 7.52 4.77 -1.92
N GLU A 156 8.29 4.84 -0.84
CA GLU A 156 9.74 5.10 -0.87
C GLU A 156 10.46 3.88 -0.28
N TYR A 157 10.84 2.95 -1.16
CA TYR A 157 11.62 1.79 -0.76
C TYR A 157 13.02 2.24 -0.35
N LYS A 158 13.44 1.85 0.85
CA LYS A 158 14.80 2.06 1.35
C LYS A 158 15.46 0.74 1.61
N GLY A 159 16.57 0.46 0.92
CA GLY A 159 17.20 -0.85 0.96
C GLY A 159 17.83 -1.30 -0.35
N MET A 160 18.02 -2.61 -0.42
CA MET A 160 18.61 -3.30 -1.57
C MET A 160 17.67 -4.40 -2.08
N LYS A 161 17.42 -4.42 -3.38
CA LYS A 161 16.69 -5.49 -4.08
C LYS A 161 17.63 -6.25 -5.00
N PHE A 162 17.53 -7.58 -5.01
CA PHE A 162 18.39 -8.46 -5.83
C PHE A 162 17.58 -9.08 -6.98
N PHE A 163 17.29 -8.30 -8.02
CA PHE A 163 16.40 -8.73 -9.10
C PHE A 163 17.07 -9.68 -10.11
N GLY A 164 18.41 -9.74 -10.20
CA GLY A 164 19.11 -10.68 -11.10
C GLY A 164 18.84 -12.15 -10.81
N SER A 165 18.34 -12.47 -9.61
CA SER A 165 17.89 -13.81 -9.23
C SER A 165 16.37 -13.98 -9.24
N GLY A 166 15.63 -12.99 -9.73
CA GLY A 166 14.16 -12.93 -9.64
C GLY A 166 13.65 -12.48 -8.27
N GLY A 167 14.47 -11.81 -7.47
CA GLY A 167 14.09 -11.30 -6.16
C GLY A 167 12.94 -10.30 -6.24
N ASN A 168 11.93 -10.49 -5.40
CA ASN A 168 10.68 -9.72 -5.33
C ASN A 168 10.49 -9.06 -3.96
N SER A 169 11.61 -8.81 -3.28
CA SER A 169 11.64 -8.33 -1.92
C SER A 169 12.84 -7.40 -1.70
N TRP A 170 12.66 -6.41 -0.83
CA TRP A 170 13.65 -5.41 -0.46
C TRP A 170 14.28 -5.77 0.88
N VAL A 171 15.58 -5.99 0.89
CA VAL A 171 16.34 -6.01 2.15
C VAL A 171 16.41 -4.58 2.67
N SER A 172 15.81 -4.34 3.84
CA SER A 172 15.74 -3.01 4.45
C SER A 172 16.41 -2.96 5.82
N MET A 173 16.89 -4.10 6.34
CA MET A 173 17.73 -4.16 7.52
C MET A 173 18.67 -5.34 7.41
N SER A 174 19.94 -5.14 7.75
CA SER A 174 20.94 -6.19 7.91
C SER A 174 21.75 -5.92 9.16
N LYS A 175 21.85 -6.92 10.03
CA LYS A 175 22.69 -6.87 11.23
C LYS A 175 23.43 -8.19 11.40
N SER A 176 24.64 -8.23 10.86
CA SER A 176 25.58 -9.34 10.92
C SER A 176 26.38 -9.38 12.22
N THR A 177 26.51 -8.26 12.93
CA THR A 177 27.33 -8.17 14.16
C THR A 177 26.57 -8.42 15.46
N LYS A 178 25.24 -8.33 15.45
CA LYS A 178 24.38 -8.51 16.63
C LYS A 178 23.09 -9.21 16.22
N GLY A 179 23.04 -10.52 16.47
CA GLY A 179 21.83 -11.30 16.29
C GLY A 179 21.59 -11.85 14.89
N HIS A 180 22.54 -11.72 13.96
CA HIS A 180 22.52 -12.31 12.61
C HIS A 180 21.10 -12.33 12.00
N LYS A 181 20.64 -11.14 11.60
CA LYS A 181 19.25 -10.93 11.17
C LYS A 181 19.15 -10.08 9.92
N LEU A 182 18.15 -10.42 9.12
CA LEU A 182 17.76 -9.71 7.91
C LEU A 182 16.29 -9.29 8.05
N GLY A 183 15.99 -8.03 7.80
CA GLY A 183 14.63 -7.51 7.71
C GLY A 183 14.28 -7.17 6.28
N VAL A 184 13.15 -7.69 5.82
CA VAL A 184 12.75 -7.65 4.42
C VAL A 184 11.33 -7.11 4.29
N PHE A 185 11.13 -6.17 3.36
CA PHE A 185 9.81 -5.80 2.87
C PHE A 185 9.50 -6.57 1.59
N VAL A 186 8.33 -7.17 1.55
CA VAL A 186 7.86 -7.87 0.37
C VAL A 186 7.18 -6.86 -0.55
N GLU A 187 7.45 -6.94 -1.85
CA GLU A 187 6.82 -6.03 -2.80
C GLU A 187 5.31 -6.28 -2.88
N TYR A 188 4.55 -5.19 -3.03
CA TYR A 188 3.10 -5.27 -3.17
C TYR A 188 2.70 -6.21 -4.31
N GLY A 189 1.71 -7.07 -4.06
CA GLY A 189 1.18 -8.03 -5.03
C GLY A 189 1.92 -9.37 -5.09
N VAL A 190 3.03 -9.55 -4.36
CA VAL A 190 3.68 -10.86 -4.22
C VAL A 190 2.81 -11.77 -3.35
N THR A 191 2.29 -12.85 -3.92
CA THR A 191 1.37 -13.78 -3.26
C THR A 191 1.96 -15.17 -3.00
N SER A 192 3.16 -15.44 -3.48
CA SER A 192 3.90 -16.70 -3.28
C SER A 192 5.38 -16.49 -3.59
N ASN A 193 6.23 -17.48 -3.25
CA ASN A 193 7.65 -17.51 -3.60
C ASN A 193 8.39 -16.22 -3.24
N ILE A 194 8.35 -15.85 -1.95
CA ILE A 194 9.06 -14.66 -1.47
C ILE A 194 10.55 -14.94 -1.61
N LYS A 195 11.19 -14.32 -2.61
CA LYS A 195 12.59 -14.51 -2.93
C LYS A 195 13.37 -13.25 -2.61
N ILE A 196 14.30 -13.37 -1.66
CA ILE A 196 15.13 -12.27 -1.19
C ILE A 196 16.38 -12.12 -2.07
N ALA A 197 17.18 -13.19 -2.13
CA ALA A 197 18.36 -13.33 -2.97
C ALA A 197 18.72 -14.82 -3.07
N ASN A 198 19.63 -15.19 -3.97
CA ASN A 198 20.28 -16.49 -3.87
C ASN A 198 21.36 -16.43 -2.79
N SER A 199 21.30 -17.33 -1.81
CA SER A 199 22.29 -17.37 -0.73
C SER A 199 23.67 -17.71 -1.27
N GLY A 200 24.68 -16.92 -0.91
CA GLY A 200 26.06 -17.15 -1.31
C GLY A 200 26.46 -16.50 -2.63
N ASP A 201 25.51 -16.09 -3.46
CA ASP A 201 25.78 -15.54 -4.78
C ASP A 201 26.32 -14.11 -4.70
N GLN A 202 27.33 -13.83 -5.53
CA GLN A 202 27.77 -12.46 -5.79
C GLN A 202 26.80 -11.82 -6.76
N HIS A 203 26.20 -10.70 -6.35
CA HIS A 203 25.34 -9.89 -7.18
C HIS A 203 26.14 -8.71 -7.71
N LEU A 204 26.09 -8.54 -9.03
CA LEU A 204 26.70 -7.45 -9.77
C LEU A 204 25.82 -6.17 -9.70
N PRO A 205 26.37 -4.97 -9.94
CA PRO A 205 25.62 -3.72 -9.91
C PRO A 205 24.35 -3.72 -10.78
N ASP A 206 24.39 -4.40 -11.92
CA ASP A 206 23.28 -4.54 -12.86
C ASP A 206 22.28 -5.64 -12.47
N GLN A 207 22.51 -6.36 -11.37
CA GLN A 207 21.64 -7.39 -10.81
C GLN A 207 20.95 -6.95 -9.51
N MET A 208 21.17 -5.70 -9.09
CA MET A 208 20.63 -5.16 -7.87
C MET A 208 20.22 -3.70 -8.00
N GLU A 209 19.26 -3.31 -7.18
CA GLU A 209 18.81 -1.94 -7.05
C GLU A 209 19.08 -1.48 -5.62
N LYS A 210 19.61 -0.27 -5.46
CA LYS A 210 19.91 0.33 -4.16
C LYS A 210 19.20 1.67 -4.07
N HIS A 211 18.35 1.82 -3.06
CA HIS A 211 17.66 3.07 -2.80
C HIS A 211 17.97 3.60 -1.41
N ASP A 212 18.43 4.84 -1.37
CA ASP A 212 18.79 5.57 -0.14
C ASP A 212 19.75 4.76 0.77
N LEU A 213 20.67 4.02 0.14
CA LEU A 213 21.80 3.37 0.77
C LEU A 213 23.05 4.14 0.35
N GLY A 214 23.57 4.99 1.23
CA GLY A 214 24.71 5.88 0.92
C GLY A 214 25.93 5.17 0.32
N GLU A 215 26.92 5.95 -0.13
CA GLU A 215 28.06 5.49 -0.95
C GLU A 215 28.84 4.28 -0.38
N ASN A 216 28.77 4.07 0.93
CA ASN A 216 29.37 2.93 1.61
C ASN A 216 28.64 1.60 1.39
N SER A 217 27.54 1.52 0.64
CA SER A 217 26.81 0.26 0.38
C SER A 217 27.56 -0.73 -0.53
N GLY A 218 28.72 -0.34 -1.05
CA GLY A 218 29.56 -1.13 -1.95
C GLY A 218 29.07 -1.09 -3.39
N VAL A 219 29.79 -1.79 -4.25
CA VAL A 219 29.49 -1.98 -5.68
C VAL A 219 28.93 -3.37 -5.93
N TYR A 220 29.53 -4.38 -5.31
CA TYR A 220 29.07 -5.77 -5.35
C TYR A 220 28.54 -6.17 -3.97
N ASN A 221 27.52 -7.03 -3.94
CA ASN A 221 26.91 -7.48 -2.70
C ASN A 221 26.61 -8.98 -2.72
N LYS A 222 26.62 -9.57 -1.53
CA LYS A 222 26.34 -11.00 -1.33
C LYS A 222 25.61 -11.19 -0.02
N VAL A 223 24.50 -11.94 -0.04
CA VAL A 223 23.79 -12.36 1.16
C VAL A 223 24.17 -13.80 1.44
N VAL A 224 24.62 -14.12 2.65
CA VAL A 224 24.85 -15.49 3.10
C VAL A 224 23.87 -15.79 4.22
N CYS A 225 23.11 -16.87 4.06
CA CYS A 225 22.22 -17.41 5.10
C CYS A 225 21.75 -18.82 4.72
N SER A 226 21.82 -19.79 5.62
CA SER A 226 21.31 -21.15 5.41
C SER A 226 19.78 -21.21 5.32
N CYS A 227 19.08 -20.20 5.81
CA CYS A 227 17.62 -20.14 5.88
C CYS A 227 16.97 -19.20 4.86
N LEU A 228 17.76 -18.65 3.93
CA LEU A 228 17.23 -17.66 2.98
C LEU A 228 16.18 -18.28 2.07
N ASP A 229 16.42 -19.49 1.57
CA ASP A 229 15.51 -20.15 0.64
C ASP A 229 14.24 -20.66 1.32
N ASN A 230 14.22 -20.81 2.65
CA ASN A 230 13.03 -21.18 3.40
C ASN A 230 11.91 -20.12 3.26
N THR A 231 12.20 -18.88 2.82
CA THR A 231 11.15 -17.89 2.53
C THR A 231 10.35 -18.23 1.28
N LEU A 232 10.84 -19.14 0.43
CA LEU A 232 10.09 -19.68 -0.71
C LEU A 232 9.00 -20.66 -0.26
N GLU A 233 9.13 -21.23 0.94
CA GLU A 233 8.23 -22.26 1.47
C GLU A 233 6.99 -21.69 2.17
N PHE A 234 6.91 -20.36 2.35
CA PHE A 234 5.73 -19.71 2.94
C PHE A 234 4.46 -20.09 2.20
N ASP A 235 3.46 -20.59 2.95
CA ASP A 235 2.18 -20.96 2.35
C ASP A 235 1.55 -19.71 1.71
N PRO A 236 1.21 -19.74 0.41
CA PRO A 236 0.52 -18.66 -0.28
C PRO A 236 -0.76 -18.19 0.44
N TYR A 237 -1.43 -19.07 1.18
CA TYR A 237 -2.57 -18.73 2.03
C TYR A 237 -2.20 -17.67 3.08
N TYR A 238 -1.14 -17.90 3.86
CA TYR A 238 -0.70 -16.96 4.90
C TYR A 238 -0.15 -15.66 4.31
N ILE A 239 0.52 -15.73 3.15
CA ILE A 239 0.98 -14.53 2.42
C ILE A 239 -0.22 -13.67 2.00
N LYS A 240 -1.27 -14.30 1.46
CA LYS A 240 -2.48 -13.60 1.05
C LYS A 240 -3.23 -13.01 2.25
N GLU A 241 -3.37 -13.76 3.34
CA GLU A 241 -3.95 -13.22 4.59
C GLU A 241 -3.16 -12.04 5.12
N ALA A 242 -1.83 -12.08 5.07
CA ALA A 242 -0.97 -10.98 5.48
C ALA A 242 -1.23 -9.72 4.67
N TRP A 243 -1.24 -9.83 3.33
CA TRP A 243 -1.55 -8.70 2.44
C TRP A 243 -2.97 -8.17 2.58
N ASN A 244 -3.93 -9.03 2.94
CA ASN A 244 -5.29 -8.60 3.22
C ASN A 244 -5.40 -7.78 4.51
N GLU A 245 -4.42 -7.83 5.41
CA GLU A 245 -4.43 -7.08 6.68
C GLU A 245 -3.55 -5.83 6.65
N GLY A 246 -2.47 -5.84 5.89
CA GLY A 246 -1.52 -4.74 5.85
C GLY A 246 -0.29 -5.05 5.01
N ILE A 247 0.80 -4.35 5.31
CA ILE A 247 2.07 -4.54 4.59
C ILE A 247 2.79 -5.78 5.12
N LEU A 248 3.09 -6.70 4.22
CA LEU A 248 3.83 -7.90 4.51
C LEU A 248 5.34 -7.65 4.65
N MET A 249 5.90 -8.20 5.71
CA MET A 249 7.32 -8.13 6.04
C MET A 249 7.84 -9.50 6.48
N VAL A 250 9.10 -9.79 6.19
CA VAL A 250 9.75 -11.06 6.55
C VAL A 250 11.03 -10.79 7.31
N GLN A 251 11.17 -11.47 8.44
CA GLN A 251 12.41 -11.50 9.19
C GLN A 251 13.11 -12.85 9.00
N VAL A 252 14.37 -12.80 8.60
CA VAL A 252 15.27 -13.97 8.60
C VAL A 252 16.13 -13.91 9.85
N ARG A 253 16.11 -14.97 10.66
CA ARG A 253 16.82 -15.12 11.93
C ARG A 253 17.65 -16.39 11.91
N ASP A 254 18.93 -16.26 11.56
CA ASP A 254 19.84 -17.39 11.54
C ASP A 254 21.27 -16.92 11.77
N TRP A 255 22.04 -17.68 12.55
CA TRP A 255 23.43 -17.36 12.90
C TRP A 255 24.37 -17.14 11.70
N SER A 256 24.03 -17.71 10.55
CA SER A 256 24.80 -17.56 9.31
C SER A 256 24.49 -16.29 8.54
N VAL A 257 23.44 -15.53 8.91
CA VAL A 257 23.04 -14.31 8.21
C VAL A 257 24.18 -13.30 8.20
N ARG A 258 24.63 -12.98 6.98
CA ARG A 258 25.60 -11.90 6.70
C ARG A 258 25.28 -11.26 5.38
N LEU A 259 25.38 -9.93 5.34
CA LEU A 259 25.40 -9.17 4.10
C LEU A 259 26.82 -8.66 3.90
N TYR A 260 27.43 -9.06 2.80
CA TYR A 260 28.74 -8.59 2.41
C TYR A 260 28.65 -7.50 1.34
N ARG A 261 29.64 -6.62 1.34
CA ARG A 261 29.88 -5.62 0.31
C ARG A 261 31.33 -5.66 -0.17
N GLN A 262 31.54 -5.23 -1.40
CA GLN A 262 32.85 -5.07 -2.04
C GLN A 262 32.85 -3.81 -2.91
N PHE A 263 33.98 -3.12 -3.03
CA PHE A 263 34.12 -1.89 -3.82
C PHE A 263 34.89 -2.13 -5.13
N TYR A 264 34.77 -1.23 -6.11
CA TYR A 264 35.56 -1.32 -7.35
C TYR A 264 37.05 -1.37 -7.05
N GLY A 265 37.75 -2.37 -7.59
CA GLY A 265 39.19 -2.53 -7.42
C GLY A 265 39.65 -3.07 -6.06
N ASP A 266 38.74 -3.34 -5.11
CA ASP A 266 39.04 -4.08 -3.89
C ASP A 266 38.43 -5.49 -3.99
N TYR A 267 39.26 -6.53 -3.89
CA TYR A 267 38.79 -7.91 -3.95
C TYR A 267 38.34 -8.47 -2.59
N ARG A 268 38.41 -7.67 -1.52
CA ARG A 268 38.00 -8.08 -0.17
C ARG A 268 36.50 -7.87 0.04
N TRP A 269 35.90 -8.80 0.77
CA TRP A 269 34.51 -8.72 1.23
C TRP A 269 34.47 -8.18 2.65
N TYR A 270 33.59 -7.21 2.89
CA TYR A 270 33.37 -6.60 4.20
C TYR A 270 31.94 -6.85 4.65
N ASP A 271 31.75 -7.16 5.93
CA ASP A 271 30.42 -7.19 6.52
C ASP A 271 29.77 -5.79 6.40
N TYR A 272 28.48 -5.78 6.07
CA TYR A 272 27.69 -4.57 5.89
C TYR A 272 26.42 -4.64 6.72
N ASP A 273 26.39 -3.81 7.76
CA ASP A 273 25.22 -3.56 8.57
C ASP A 273 24.61 -2.21 8.17
N TYR A 274 23.29 -2.16 8.04
CA TYR A 274 22.55 -0.89 8.01
C TYR A 274 21.22 -1.07 8.72
N LEU A 275 21.00 -0.18 9.69
CA LEU A 275 20.31 -0.55 10.92
C LEU A 275 18.96 0.11 11.13
N MET A 276 18.62 1.18 10.40
CA MET A 276 17.32 1.85 10.56
C MET A 276 16.94 2.61 9.30
N ASN A 277 15.70 2.39 8.89
CA ASN A 277 15.07 3.06 7.77
C ASN A 277 13.70 3.51 8.24
N ASP A 278 13.39 4.78 7.99
CA ASP A 278 12.01 5.23 8.01
C ASP A 278 11.41 4.98 6.62
N PHE A 279 10.12 4.69 6.59
CA PHE A 279 9.43 4.27 5.37
C PHE A 279 8.23 5.16 5.11
N VAL A 280 8.07 5.65 3.89
CA VAL A 280 6.84 6.35 3.49
C VAL A 280 5.84 5.32 2.99
N ILE A 281 4.83 5.06 3.81
CA ILE A 281 3.77 4.08 3.55
C ILE A 281 2.51 4.82 3.14
N GLU A 282 1.78 4.23 2.20
CA GLU A 282 0.47 4.67 1.73
C GLU A 282 -0.59 3.61 2.07
N ASP A 283 -1.79 4.07 2.41
CA ASP A 283 -2.96 3.23 2.67
C ASP A 283 -3.96 3.20 1.50
N THR A 284 -5.02 2.40 1.65
CA THR A 284 -6.10 2.25 0.64
C THR A 284 -6.81 3.54 0.25
N PHE A 285 -6.70 4.62 1.02
CA PHE A 285 -7.28 5.92 0.68
C PHE A 285 -6.25 6.93 0.16
N GLY A 286 -4.99 6.51 0.00
CA GLY A 286 -3.89 7.35 -0.43
C GLY A 286 -3.34 8.25 0.68
N CYS A 287 -3.70 7.99 1.94
CA CYS A 287 -3.10 8.69 3.07
C CYS A 287 -1.68 8.18 3.26
N ARG A 288 -0.72 9.11 3.42
CA ARG A 288 0.70 8.79 3.55
C ARG A 288 1.21 9.05 4.95
N MET A 289 2.08 8.16 5.41
CA MET A 289 2.75 8.32 6.69
C MET A 289 4.18 7.79 6.61
N LYS A 290 5.08 8.50 7.29
CA LYS A 290 6.46 8.08 7.50
C LYS A 290 6.50 7.25 8.77
N VAL A 291 6.80 5.96 8.64
CA VAL A 291 6.85 5.00 9.75
C VAL A 291 8.31 4.62 10.00
N GLY A 292 8.79 4.94 11.19
CA GLY A 292 10.06 4.41 11.69
C GLY A 292 9.85 3.06 12.33
N ILE A 293 10.71 2.10 11.99
CA ILE A 293 10.70 0.76 12.61
C ILE A 293 12.00 0.58 13.38
N ASN A 294 11.88 0.30 14.68
CA ASN A 294 12.99 -0.20 15.46
C ASN A 294 13.06 -1.72 15.32
N TRP A 295 14.13 -2.17 14.69
CA TRP A 295 14.42 -3.55 14.36
C TRP A 295 15.17 -4.33 15.47
N ASP A 296 15.49 -3.65 16.57
CA ASP A 296 16.36 -4.17 17.64
C ASP A 296 15.88 -3.65 19.01
N VAL A 297 14.64 -3.98 19.40
CA VAL A 297 14.02 -3.50 20.65
C VAL A 297 14.60 -4.15 21.93
N GLY A 298 15.76 -4.82 21.83
CA GLY A 298 16.57 -5.18 23.00
C GLY A 298 16.80 -6.67 23.25
N ASP A 299 16.42 -7.56 22.34
CA ASP A 299 16.72 -8.99 22.40
C ASP A 299 17.84 -9.39 21.43
N TYR A 300 18.28 -10.65 21.53
CA TYR A 300 19.35 -11.18 20.69
C TYR A 300 18.96 -11.22 19.21
N TRP A 301 17.68 -11.44 18.89
CA TRP A 301 17.21 -11.65 17.52
C TRP A 301 16.42 -10.47 16.93
N GLY A 302 16.15 -9.42 17.72
CA GLY A 302 15.37 -8.26 17.31
C GLY A 302 13.88 -8.54 17.20
N PHE A 303 13.12 -8.29 18.26
CA PHE A 303 11.72 -7.90 18.12
C PHE A 303 11.66 -6.59 17.36
N TRP A 304 10.71 -6.52 16.43
CA TRP A 304 10.44 -5.31 15.67
C TRP A 304 9.29 -4.56 16.32
N ALA A 305 9.44 -3.25 16.43
CA ALA A 305 8.36 -2.39 16.88
C ALA A 305 8.36 -1.10 16.08
N VAL A 306 7.17 -0.53 15.91
CA VAL A 306 7.02 0.83 15.40
C VAL A 306 7.69 1.78 16.39
N SER A 307 8.61 2.62 15.91
CA SER A 307 9.34 3.59 16.75
C SER A 307 8.77 5.00 16.64
N SER A 308 8.24 5.36 15.48
CA SER A 308 7.71 6.69 15.17
C SER A 308 6.72 6.61 14.00
N VAL A 309 5.76 7.52 13.99
CA VAL A 309 4.81 7.70 12.88
C VAL A 309 4.60 9.20 12.70
N THR A 310 4.74 9.67 11.48
CA THR A 310 4.48 11.07 11.11
C THR A 310 3.66 11.08 9.84
N VAL A 311 2.47 11.70 9.86
CA VAL A 311 1.66 11.90 8.66
C VAL A 311 2.45 12.76 7.66
N VAL A 312 2.49 12.35 6.40
CA VAL A 312 3.14 13.09 5.32
C VAL A 312 2.09 13.59 4.35
N TYR A 313 2.12 14.89 4.07
CA TYR A 313 1.28 15.51 3.05
C TYR A 313 2.09 15.65 1.76
N PRO A 314 1.48 15.37 0.58
CA PRO A 314 2.15 15.48 -0.71
C PRO A 314 2.58 16.91 -1.06
#